data_AF-A0A7C4GKI9-F1
#
_entry.id   AF-A0A7C4GKI9-F1
#
_cell.length_a   1.000
_cell.length_b   1.000
_cell.length_c   1.000
_cell.angle_alpha   90.00
_cell.angle_beta   90.00
_cell.angle_gamma   90.00
#
_symmetry.space_group_name_H-M   'P 1'
#
loop_
_entity.id
_entity.type
_entity.pdbx_description
1 polymer ?
#
loop_
_entity_poly.entity_id
_entity_poly.type
_entity_poly.pdbx_seq_one_letter_code
_entity_poly.pdbx_strand_id
1 'polypeptide(L)'
;MPKLKNKNVAVRQVTRIATILRENLDSKLGEWNEAVIGRGELKDVLGKYGERLKDVFTLSLKKFNVNHFLDSDGEIEVIVEDFNKPVLKIRRLKNWR
;
A
#
# COMPACT_ATOMS: atom_id res chain seq x y z
N MET A 1 -4.40 18.18 -8.01
CA MET A 1 -4.33 16.70 -8.06
C MET A 1 -3.04 16.24 -8.71
N PRO A 2 -2.31 15.28 -8.13
CA PRO A 2 -1.12 14.69 -8.74
C PRO A 2 -1.45 14.06 -10.11
N LYS A 3 -0.72 14.42 -11.16
CA LYS A 3 -0.90 13.86 -12.51
C LYS A 3 0.00 12.64 -12.70
N LEU A 4 -0.56 11.44 -12.68
CA LEU A 4 0.15 10.21 -13.09
C LEU A 4 0.30 10.19 -14.62
N LYS A 5 1.53 10.43 -15.09
CA LYS A 5 1.87 10.54 -16.51
C LYS A 5 1.85 9.20 -17.25
N ASN A 6 2.23 8.09 -16.60
CA ASN A 6 2.27 6.76 -17.20
C ASN A 6 2.23 5.65 -16.14
N LYS A 7 2.09 4.39 -16.60
CA LYS A 7 2.00 3.20 -15.75
C LYS A 7 3.25 3.00 -14.88
N ASN A 8 4.45 3.26 -15.40
CA ASN A 8 5.71 3.10 -14.67
C ASN A 8 5.79 4.02 -13.44
N VAL A 9 5.30 5.26 -13.57
CA VAL A 9 5.20 6.18 -12.43
C VAL A 9 4.22 5.64 -11.40
N ALA A 10 3.06 5.12 -11.82
CA ALA A 10 2.08 4.53 -10.90
C ALA A 10 2.66 3.32 -10.14
N VAL A 11 3.36 2.43 -10.83
CA VAL A 11 4.07 1.28 -10.23
C VAL A 11 5.05 1.76 -9.15
N ARG A 12 5.92 2.73 -9.46
CA ARG A 12 6.85 3.29 -8.48
C ARG A 12 6.16 3.89 -7.26
N GLN A 13 5.00 4.53 -7.44
CA GLN A 13 4.24 5.09 -6.33
C GLN A 13 3.63 3.99 -5.44
N VAL A 14 2.98 2.98 -6.02
CA VAL A 14 2.37 1.90 -5.23
C VAL A 14 3.42 1.04 -4.52
N THR A 15 4.56 0.76 -5.16
CA THR A 15 5.68 0.04 -4.53
C THR A 15 6.23 0.82 -3.34
N ARG A 16 6.42 2.13 -3.48
CA ARG A 16 6.87 2.98 -2.37
C ARG A 16 5.84 3.03 -1.23
N ILE A 17 4.55 3.02 -1.57
CA ILE A 17 3.47 2.97 -0.58
C ILE A 17 3.48 1.64 0.17
N ALA A 18 3.70 0.51 -0.52
CA ALA A 18 3.88 -0.78 0.13
C ALA A 18 5.07 -0.77 1.12
N THR A 19 6.23 -0.22 0.74
CA THR A 19 7.36 -0.10 1.68
C THR A 19 6.97 0.71 2.93
N ILE A 20 6.27 1.83 2.77
CA ILE A 20 5.78 2.63 3.90
C ILE A 20 4.77 1.86 4.75
N LEU A 21 3.89 1.07 4.13
CA LEU A 21 2.94 0.22 4.86
C LEU A 21 3.68 -0.82 5.70
N ARG A 22 4.68 -1.50 5.14
CA ARG A 22 5.52 -2.47 5.85
C ARG A 22 6.17 -1.85 7.08
N GLU A 23 6.90 -0.76 6.91
CA GLU A 23 7.60 -0.07 8.01
C GLU A 23 6.65 0.34 9.15
N ASN A 24 5.46 0.84 8.80
CA ASN A 24 4.49 1.25 9.81
C ASN A 24 3.79 0.06 10.49
N LEU A 25 3.51 -1.03 9.76
CA LEU A 25 2.95 -2.24 10.35
C LEU A 25 3.96 -2.90 11.29
N ASP A 26 5.24 -2.96 10.90
CA ASP A 26 6.32 -3.46 11.75
C ASP A 26 6.42 -2.65 13.05
N SER A 27 6.33 -1.33 12.96
CA SER A 27 6.37 -0.45 14.12
C SER A 27 5.12 -0.55 15.01
N LYS A 28 3.95 -0.88 14.47
CA LYS A 28 2.67 -0.89 15.21
C LYS A 28 2.30 -2.25 15.77
N LEU A 29 2.52 -3.30 14.99
CA LEU A 29 2.06 -4.66 15.30
C LEU A 29 3.20 -5.57 15.78
N GLY A 30 4.47 -5.15 15.63
CA GLY A 30 5.61 -6.01 15.93
C GLY A 30 5.68 -7.16 14.93
N GLU A 31 5.50 -8.39 15.41
CA GLU A 31 5.43 -9.57 14.56
C GLU A 31 4.03 -9.77 13.98
N TRP A 32 3.92 -9.71 12.66
CA TRP A 32 2.68 -9.95 11.92
C TRP A 32 2.97 -10.72 10.63
N ASN A 33 2.05 -11.57 10.21
CA ASN A 33 2.14 -12.31 8.94
C ASN A 33 1.12 -11.82 7.91
N GLU A 34 -0.07 -11.43 8.38
CA GLU A 34 -1.11 -10.84 7.54
C GLU A 34 -1.74 -9.65 8.27
N ALA A 35 -2.14 -8.63 7.51
CA ALA A 35 -2.86 -7.47 7.99
C ALA A 35 -3.95 -7.08 6.98
N VAL A 36 -5.11 -6.65 7.48
CA VAL A 36 -6.17 -6.07 6.65
C VAL A 36 -6.33 -4.62 7.07
N ILE A 37 -6.22 -3.71 6.10
CA ILE A 37 -6.32 -2.27 6.34
C ILE A 37 -7.51 -1.74 5.56
N GLY A 38 -8.49 -1.20 6.29
CA GLY A 38 -9.61 -0.48 5.70
C GLY A 38 -9.28 0.98 5.36
N ARG A 39 -10.19 1.63 4.62
CA ARG A 39 -10.06 3.05 4.24
C ARG A 39 -9.86 4.01 5.42
N GLY A 40 -10.48 3.74 6.57
CA GLY A 40 -10.34 4.57 7.78
C GLY A 40 -8.94 4.47 8.37
N GLU A 41 -8.43 3.25 8.46
CA GLU A 41 -7.13 2.92 9.03
C GLU A 41 -5.98 3.26 8.09
N LEU A 42 -6.22 3.31 6.77
CA LEU A 42 -5.18 3.59 5.79
C LEU A 42 -4.49 4.94 6.03
N LYS A 43 -5.26 5.97 6.46
CA LYS A 43 -4.67 7.26 6.83
C LYS A 43 -3.74 7.11 8.03
N ASP A 44 -4.16 6.33 9.03
CA ASP A 44 -3.45 6.15 10.29
C ASP A 44 -2.21 5.25 10.12
N VAL A 45 -2.27 4.22 9.27
CA VAL A 45 -1.14 3.33 8.98
C VAL A 45 -0.11 4.04 8.10
N LEU A 46 -0.52 4.85 7.13
CA LEU A 46 0.40 5.67 6.34
C LEU A 46 0.99 6.87 7.13
N GLY A 47 0.49 7.12 8.34
CA GLY A 47 0.98 8.14 9.26
C GLY A 47 1.06 9.54 8.64
N LYS A 48 2.23 10.18 8.76
CA LYS A 48 2.48 11.53 8.22
C LYS A 48 2.30 11.65 6.70
N TYR A 49 2.26 10.53 6.00
CA TYR A 49 2.06 10.48 4.55
C TYR A 49 0.61 10.21 4.13
N GLY A 50 -0.29 9.94 5.08
CA GLY A 50 -1.64 9.43 4.82
C GLY A 50 -2.48 10.31 3.90
N GLU A 51 -2.52 11.62 4.11
CA GLU A 51 -3.30 12.51 3.22
C GLU A 51 -2.70 12.64 1.82
N ARG A 52 -1.39 12.83 1.74
CA ARG A 52 -0.71 13.06 0.46
C ARG A 52 -0.65 11.82 -0.41
N LEU A 53 -0.46 10.65 0.20
CA LEU A 53 -0.32 9.39 -0.52
C LEU A 53 -1.65 8.74 -0.87
N LYS A 54 -2.71 8.97 -0.08
CA LYS A 54 -4.04 8.37 -0.37
C LYS A 54 -4.57 8.73 -1.75
N ASP A 55 -4.45 9.99 -2.17
CA ASP A 55 -4.94 10.44 -3.47
C ASP A 55 -4.10 9.86 -4.61
N VAL A 56 -2.78 9.84 -4.45
CA VAL A 56 -1.85 9.23 -5.43
C VAL A 56 -2.09 7.73 -5.52
N PHE A 57 -2.32 7.08 -4.39
CA PHE A 57 -2.59 5.66 -4.27
C PHE A 57 -3.87 5.29 -5.02
N THR A 58 -5.00 5.89 -4.62
CA THR A 58 -6.31 5.61 -5.20
C THR A 58 -6.31 5.87 -6.71
N LEU A 59 -5.64 6.95 -7.16
CA LEU A 59 -5.50 7.24 -8.58
C LEU A 59 -4.67 6.18 -9.31
N SER A 60 -3.58 5.70 -8.70
CA SER A 60 -2.71 4.66 -9.27
C SER A 60 -3.47 3.34 -9.45
N LEU A 61 -4.23 2.95 -8.42
CA LEU A 61 -5.04 1.74 -8.41
C LEU A 61 -6.14 1.80 -9.47
N LYS A 62 -6.96 2.87 -9.49
CA LYS A 62 -8.11 2.98 -10.42
C LYS A 62 -7.70 3.22 -11.86
N LYS A 63 -6.73 4.10 -12.12
CA LYS A 63 -6.36 4.49 -13.49
C LYS A 63 -5.64 3.37 -14.24
N PHE A 64 -4.86 2.56 -13.53
CA PHE A 64 -4.03 1.52 -14.15
C PHE A 64 -4.48 0.10 -13.77
N ASN A 65 -5.63 -0.03 -13.09
CA ASN A 65 -6.19 -1.29 -12.60
C ASN A 65 -5.16 -2.13 -11.82
N VAL A 66 -4.42 -1.48 -10.94
CA VAL A 66 -3.42 -2.15 -10.10
C VAL A 66 -4.14 -2.66 -8.85
N ASN A 67 -4.39 -3.96 -8.76
CA ASN A 67 -4.96 -4.62 -7.58
C ASN A 67 -3.95 -5.44 -6.79
N HIS A 68 -2.76 -5.69 -7.34
CA HIS A 68 -1.72 -6.49 -6.69
C HIS A 68 -0.37 -5.86 -6.94
N PHE A 69 0.42 -5.67 -5.89
CA PHE A 69 1.75 -5.09 -5.95
C PHE A 69 2.59 -5.51 -4.75
N LEU A 70 3.91 -5.43 -4.93
CA LEU A 70 4.90 -5.73 -3.90
C LEU A 70 5.55 -4.43 -3.41
N ASP A 71 6.15 -4.47 -2.23
CA ASP A 71 7.11 -3.45 -1.82
C ASP A 71 8.43 -3.58 -2.60
N SER A 72 9.33 -2.61 -2.40
CA SER A 72 10.62 -2.57 -3.10
C SER A 72 11.49 -3.79 -2.86
N ASP A 73 11.37 -4.38 -1.68
CA ASP A 73 12.22 -5.47 -1.21
C ASP A 73 11.60 -6.85 -1.48
N GLY A 74 10.33 -6.88 -1.93
CA GLY A 74 9.56 -8.11 -2.13
C GLY A 74 9.28 -8.85 -0.82
N GLU A 75 9.26 -8.14 0.31
CA GLU A 75 8.98 -8.68 1.64
C GLU A 75 7.50 -8.75 1.95
N ILE A 76 6.69 -7.87 1.34
CA ILE A 76 5.24 -7.91 1.46
C ILE A 76 4.57 -7.90 0.10
N GLU A 77 3.42 -8.56 0.02
CA GLU A 77 2.44 -8.35 -1.03
C GLU A 77 1.24 -7.57 -0.52
N VAL A 78 0.69 -6.72 -1.37
CA VAL A 78 -0.53 -5.96 -1.10
C VAL A 78 -1.55 -6.27 -2.19
N ILE A 79 -2.71 -6.73 -1.76
CA ILE A 79 -3.87 -7.04 -2.59
C ILE A 79 -4.97 -6.04 -2.26
N VAL A 80 -5.52 -5.39 -3.29
CA VAL A 80 -6.64 -4.46 -3.17
C VAL A 80 -7.93 -5.21 -3.45
N GLU A 81 -8.75 -5.40 -2.43
CA GLU A 81 -10.02 -6.12 -2.55
C GLU A 81 -11.14 -5.23 -3.10
N ASP A 82 -11.15 -3.94 -2.75
CA ASP A 82 -12.14 -2.97 -3.22
C ASP A 82 -11.49 -1.63 -3.54
N PHE A 83 -11.60 -1.13 -4.78
CA PHE A 83 -11.03 0.14 -5.22
C PHE A 83 -11.84 1.38 -4.80
N ASN A 84 -13.14 1.23 -4.57
CA ASN A 84 -14.06 2.30 -4.19
C ASN A 84 -14.03 2.56 -2.69
N LYS A 85 -13.85 1.50 -1.91
CA LYS A 85 -13.52 1.53 -0.50
C LYS A 85 -12.20 0.76 -0.34
N PRO A 86 -11.02 1.40 -0.48
CA PRO A 86 -9.73 0.72 -0.41
C PRO A 86 -9.63 -0.15 0.85
N VAL A 87 -9.81 -1.45 0.64
CA VAL A 87 -9.52 -2.52 1.58
C VAL A 87 -8.27 -3.21 1.04
N LEU A 88 -7.22 -3.18 1.83
CA LEU A 88 -5.93 -3.75 1.49
C LEU A 88 -5.71 -4.99 2.34
N LYS A 89 -5.54 -6.13 1.68
CA LYS A 89 -5.00 -7.33 2.31
C LYS A 89 -3.50 -7.35 2.08
N ILE A 90 -2.73 -7.38 3.17
CA ILE A 90 -1.28 -7.32 3.15
C ILE A 90 -0.75 -8.60 3.76
N ARG A 91 0.21 -9.23 3.09
CA ARG A 91 0.83 -10.47 3.57
C ARG A 91 2.34 -10.35 3.48
N ARG A 92 3.04 -10.80 4.53
CA ARG A 92 4.48 -10.99 4.47
C ARG A 92 4.81 -12.21 3.63
N LEU A 93 5.81 -12.06 2.76
CA LEU A 93 6.33 -13.11 1.88
C LEU A 93 7.59 -13.77 2.45
N LYS A 94 8.32 -13.08 3.33
CA LYS A 94 9.43 -13.64 4.10
C LYS A 94 9.08 -13.64 5.57
N ASN A 95 9.15 -14.82 6.20
CA ASN A 95 9.12 -14.93 7.65
C ASN A 95 10.35 -14.25 8.23
N TRP A 96 10.20 -13.60 9.39
CA TRP A 96 11.33 -13.20 10.24
C TRP A 96 12.20 -14.45 10.45
N ARG A 97 13.47 -14.38 10.05
CA ARG A 97 14.48 -15.39 10.36
C ARG A 97 15.22 -14.99 11.61
#